data_AF-A0A1V5BBD7-F1
#
_entry.id   AF-A0A1V5BBD7-F1
#
_cell.length_a   1.000
_cell.length_b   1.000
_cell.length_c   1.000
_cell.angle_alpha   90.00
_cell.angle_beta   90.00
_cell.angle_gamma   90.00
#
_symmetry.space_group_name_H-M   'P 1'
#
loop_
_entity.id
_entity.type
_entity.pdbx_description
1 polymer ?
#
loop_
_entity_poly.entity_id
_entity_poly.type
_entity_poly.pdbx_seq_one_letter_code
_entity_poly.pdbx_strand_id
1 'polypeptide(L)' 'MPKLGPYYFLSVWVYCYNPNWHSSYLVVLFYLVQYIGFFGRYTDPDSGLSTNIHYVQVKVVMQIKVKTHG' A
#
# COMPACT_ATOMS: atom_id res chain seq x y z
N MET A 1 15.22 14.95 -5.38
CA MET A 1 15.19 13.49 -5.61
C MET A 1 14.12 12.89 -4.71
N PRO A 2 13.15 12.10 -5.23
CA PRO A 2 12.20 11.40 -4.39
C PRO A 2 12.95 10.45 -3.46
N LYS A 3 12.70 10.54 -2.14
CA LYS A 3 13.21 9.57 -1.17
C LYS A 3 12.15 8.50 -0.97
N LEU A 4 12.54 7.25 -1.19
CA LEU A 4 11.72 6.11 -0.79
C LEU A 4 11.62 6.11 0.73
N GLY A 5 10.41 6.25 1.25
CA GLY A 5 10.11 6.16 2.68
C GLY A 5 10.10 4.70 3.15
N PRO A 6 9.92 4.48 4.45
CA PRO A 6 9.82 3.14 5.02
C PRO A 6 8.68 2.34 4.38
N TYR A 7 8.91 1.05 4.18
CA TYR A 7 7.91 0.09 3.72
C TYR A 7 7.32 -0.64 4.91
N TYR A 8 5.99 -0.73 4.96
CA TYR A 8 5.29 -1.52 5.96
C TYR A 8 4.61 -2.70 5.27
N PHE A 9 4.86 -3.90 5.81
CA PHE A 9 4.25 -5.14 5.34
C PHE A 9 3.13 -5.53 6.30
N LEU A 10 1.91 -5.72 5.78
CA LEU A 10 0.76 -6.19 6.53
C LEU A 10 0.20 -7.45 5.86
N SER A 11 -0.02 -8.50 6.66
CA SER A 11 -0.58 -9.78 6.21
C SER A 11 -1.88 -10.07 6.97
N VAL A 12 -2.97 -10.31 6.23
CA VAL A 12 -4.28 -10.67 6.78
C VAL A 12 -4.64 -12.08 6.32
N TRP A 13 -5.05 -12.92 7.26
CA TRP A 13 -5.42 -14.31 7.03
C TRP A 13 -6.92 -14.47 7.26
N VAL A 14 -7.64 -14.92 6.23
CA VAL A 14 -9.09 -15.15 6.30
C VAL A 14 -9.34 -16.63 6.07
N TYR A 15 -9.89 -17.29 7.10
CA TYR A 15 -10.38 -18.65 6.99
C TYR A 15 -11.81 -18.62 6.48
N CYS A 16 -12.04 -19.29 5.34
CA CYS A 16 -13.37 -19.44 4.75
C CYS A 16 -13.76 -20.91 4.78
N TYR A 17 -14.98 -21.21 5.21
CA TYR A 17 -15.55 -22.55 5.13
C TYR A 17 -16.70 -22.54 4.14
N ASN A 18 -16.67 -23.42 3.13
CA ASN A 18 -17.80 -23.61 2.23
C ASN A 18 -18.60 -24.84 2.68
N PRO A 19 -19.79 -24.68 3.28
CA PRO A 19 -20.59 -25.79 3.76
C PRO A 19 -21.11 -26.68 2.63
N ASN A 20 -21.31 -26.12 1.42
CA ASN A 20 -21.79 -26.90 0.27
C ASN A 20 -20.75 -27.93 -0.20
N TRP A 21 -19.45 -27.65 0.01
CA TRP A 21 -18.35 -28.51 -0.44
C TRP A 21 -17.57 -29.14 0.72
N HIS A 22 -18.03 -28.96 1.97
CA HIS A 22 -17.37 -29.43 3.20
C HIS A 22 -15.86 -29.13 3.25
N SER A 23 -15.43 -28.06 2.56
CA SER A 23 -14.02 -27.75 2.31
C SER A 23 -13.65 -26.41 2.95
N SER A 24 -12.45 -26.34 3.52
CA SER A 24 -11.88 -25.12 4.08
C SER A 24 -10.87 -24.48 3.12
N TYR A 25 -10.87 -23.15 3.09
CA TYR A 25 -10.01 -22.34 2.23
C TYR A 25 -9.26 -21.34 3.09
N LEU A 26 -7.97 -21.18 2.82
CA LEU A 26 -7.16 -20.14 3.43
C LEU A 26 -6.86 -19.06 2.38
N VAL A 27 -7.43 -17.87 2.60
CA VAL A 27 -7.14 -16.69 1.79
C VAL A 27 -6.12 -15.85 2.53
N VAL A 28 -4.97 -15.61 1.88
CA VAL A 28 -3.91 -14.75 2.41
C VAL A 28 -3.85 -13.48 1.58
N LEU A 29 -4.09 -12.34 2.24
CA LEU A 29 -4.02 -11.00 1.65
C LEU A 29 -2.73 -10.33 2.11
N PHE A 30 -1.87 -9.98 1.16
CA PHE A 30 -0.62 -9.26 1.40
C PHE A 30 -0.76 -7.81 0.98
N TYR A 31 -0.42 -6.89 1.89
CA TYR A 31 -0.40 -5.46 1.64
C TYR A 31 1.03 -4.95 1.79
N LEU A 32 1.52 -4.31 0.75
CA LEU A 32 2.73 -3.50 0.80
C LEU A 32 2.33 -2.04 0.73
N VAL A 33 2.54 -1.31 1.82
CA VAL A 33 2.31 0.14 1.88
C VAL A 33 3.65 0.84 1.69
N GLN A 34 3.76 1.60 0.61
CA GLN A 34 4.96 2.35 0.24
C GLN A 34 4.69 3.85 0.37
N TYR A 35 5.46 4.52 1.23
CA TYR A 35 5.48 5.98 1.33
C TYR A 35 6.52 6.54 0.35
N ILE A 36 6.11 7.41 -0.56
CA ILE A 36 7.02 8.18 -1.42
C ILE A 36 6.89 9.64 -1.02
N GLY A 37 7.87 10.13 -0.28
CA GLY A 37 7.96 11.54 0.10
C GLY A 37 8.62 12.35 -1.01
N PHE A 38 7.93 13.39 -1.49
CA PHE A 38 8.52 14.42 -2.34
C PHE A 38 8.76 15.68 -1.53
N PHE A 39 10.03 16.07 -1.46
CA PHE A 39 10.46 17.32 -0.86
C PHE A 39 10.88 18.23 -2.01
N GLY A 40 10.17 19.35 -2.16
CA GLY A 40 10.41 20.29 -3.24
C GLY A 40 10.13 21.71 -2.80
N ARG A 41 10.66 22.66 -3.57
CA ARG A 41 10.39 24.08 -3.40
C ARG A 41 9.52 24.49 -4.56
N TYR A 42 8.31 24.95 -4.29
CA TYR A 42 7.43 25.52 -5.29
C TYR A 42 7.54 27.02 -5.22
N THR A 43 7.79 27.65 -6.36
CA THR A 43 7.79 29.10 -6.47
C THR A 43 6.58 29.46 -7.28
N ASP A 44 5.68 30.19 -6.67
CA ASP A 44 4.48 30.68 -7.33
C ASP A 44 4.90 31.65 -8.46
N PRO A 45 4.49 31.37 -9.72
CA PRO A 45 4.99 32.12 -10.87
C PRO A 45 4.48 33.56 -10.93
N ASP A 46 3.35 33.86 -10.28
CA ASP A 46 2.72 35.19 -10.33
C ASP A 46 3.21 36.10 -9.20
N SER A 47 3.44 35.53 -8.01
CA SER A 47 3.90 36.26 -6.82
C SER A 47 5.40 36.15 -6.54
N GLY A 48 6.10 35.21 -7.17
CA GLY A 48 7.52 34.93 -6.93
C GLY A 48 7.81 34.34 -5.55
N LEU A 49 6.78 34.08 -4.74
CA LEU A 49 6.92 33.54 -3.39
C LEU A 49 7.28 32.06 -3.46
N SER A 50 8.32 31.70 -2.72
CA SER A 50 8.85 30.33 -2.71
C SER A 50 8.49 29.64 -1.41
N THR A 51 7.70 28.58 -1.50
CA THR A 51 7.23 27.78 -0.36
C THR A 51 7.80 26.37 -0.43
N ASN A 52 8.23 25.86 0.72
CA ASN A 52 8.61 24.45 0.84
C ASN A 52 7.35 23.60 0.85
N ILE A 53 7.23 22.67 -0.11
CA ILE A 53 6.12 21.72 -0.15
C ILE A 53 6.62 20.36 0.29
N HIS A 54 5.85 19.75 1.20
CA HIS A 54 5.99 18.38 1.63
C HIS A 54 4.80 17.58 1.08
N TYR A 55 5.00 16.83 0.01
CA TYR A 55 3.98 15.93 -0.52
C TYR A 55 4.34 14.49 -0.13
N VAL A 56 3.36 13.76 0.39
CA VAL A 56 3.50 12.34 0.73
C VAL A 56 2.54 11.56 -0.15
N GLN A 57 3.07 10.83 -1.12
CA GLN A 57 2.28 9.89 -1.91
C GLN A 57 2.29 8.52 -1.22
N VAL A 58 1.11 7.97 -0.97
CA VAL A 58 0.97 6.61 -0.47
C VAL A 58 0.59 5.71 -1.64
N LYS A 59 1.41 4.70 -1.92
CA LYS A 59 1.10 3.63 -2.87
C LYS A 59 0.82 2.35 -2.09
N VAL A 60 -0.36 1.79 -2.24
CA VAL A 60 -0.73 0.49 -1.66
C VAL A 60 -0.75 -0.54 -2.78
N VAL A 61 0.05 -1.60 -2.64
CA VAL A 61 0.03 -2.75 -3.55
C VAL A 61 -0.54 -3.94 -2.78
N MET A 62 -1.65 -4.48 -3.28
CA MET A 62 -2.30 -5.67 -2.70
C MET A 62 -2.00 -6.89 -3.59
N GLN A 63 -1.64 -8.01 -2.96
CA GLN A 63 -1.54 -9.31 -3.61
C GLN A 63 -2.41 -10.32 -2.87
N ILE A 64 -3.22 -11.07 -3.63
CA ILE A 64 -4.13 -12.09 -3.10
C ILE A 64 -3.57 -13.46 -3.45
N LYS A 65 -3.36 -14.31 -2.44
CA LYS A 65 -2.96 -15.70 -2.64
C LYS A 65 -3.96 -16.63 -1.96
N VAL A 66 -4.67 -17.42 -2.75
CA VAL A 66 -5.58 -18.46 -2.25
C VAL A 66 -4.84 -19.78 -2.19
N LYS A 67 -4.92 -20.46 -1.04
CA LYS A 67 -4.47 -21.85 -0.89
C LYS A 67 -5.65 -22.73 -0.51
N THR A 68 -5.88 -23.77 -1.31
CA THR A 68 -6.77 -24.88 -1.00
C THR A 68 -5.96 -25.96 -0.30
N HIS A 69 -6.46 -26.47 0.82
CA HIS A 69 -5.97 -27.73 1.37
C HIS A 69 -6.86 -28.84 0.83
N GLY A 70 -6.26 -29.80 0.12
CA GLY A 70 -6.92 -31.04 -0.30
C GLY A 70 -6.82 -32.07 0.81
#